data_AF-A0A0S8JGA6-F1
#
_entry.id   AF-A0A0S8JGA6-F1
#
_cell.length_a   1.000
_cell.length_b   1.000
_cell.length_c   1.000
_cell.angle_alpha   90.00
_cell.angle_beta   90.00
_cell.angle_gamma   90.00
#
_symmetry.space_group_name_H-M   'P 1'
#
loop_
_entity.id
_entity.type
_entity.pdbx_description
1 polymer ?
#
loop_
_entity_poly.entity_id
_entity_poly.type
_entity_poly.pdbx_seq_one_letter_code
_entity_poly.pdbx_strand_id
1 'polypeptide(L)' 'MRIAYVILHLDELTMQGGVGKKIQRQVNLWREMTHHVRVFILSPDEYCFDGVKSYSFDSSTSKLSKIPFLHRE' A
#
# COMPACT_ATOMS: atom_id res chain seq x y z
N MET A 1 10.03 -20.06 0.09
CA MET A 1 8.82 -19.92 0.95
C MET A 1 7.74 -19.12 0.22
N ARG A 2 6.49 -19.15 0.70
CA ARG A 2 5.40 -18.30 0.17
C ARG A 2 5.22 -17.12 1.12
N ILE A 3 5.31 -15.90 0.60
CA ILE A 3 5.25 -14.66 1.39
C ILE A 3 4.14 -13.78 0.83
N ALA A 4 3.25 -13.32 1.70
CA ALA A 4 2.20 -12.37 1.37
C ALA A 4 2.50 -11.03 2.04
N TYR A 5 2.71 -9.99 1.25
CA TYR A 5 2.76 -8.61 1.72
C TYR A 5 1.36 -8.03 1.68
N VAL A 6 0.90 -7.50 2.80
CA VAL A 6 -0.38 -6.78 2.89
C VAL A 6 -0.07 -5.35 3.30
N ILE A 7 -0.52 -4.42 2.48
CA ILE A 7 -0.32 -2.98 2.67
C ILE A 7 -1.71 -2.38 2.87
N LEU A 8 -1.92 -1.79 4.04
CA LEU A 8 -3.17 -1.15 4.42
C LEU A 8 -2.95 0.35 4.45
N HIS A 9 -3.72 1.06 3.63
CA HIS A 9 -3.87 2.51 3.64
C HIS A 9 -2.58 3.31 3.86
N LEU A 10 -1.83 3.45 2.77
CA LEU A 10 -0.85 4.52 2.64
C LEU A 10 -1.46 5.51 1.67
N ASP A 11 -1.35 6.80 1.93
CA ASP A 11 -1.65 7.81 0.91
C ASP A 11 -0.66 7.67 -0.27
N GLU A 12 -1.06 8.17 -1.43
CA GLU A 12 -0.25 8.13 -2.65
C GLU A 12 1.18 8.65 -2.47
N LEU A 13 1.36 9.77 -1.76
CA LEU A 13 2.68 10.39 -1.57
C LEU A 13 3.61 9.48 -0.75
N THR A 14 3.08 8.82 0.27
CA THR A 14 3.85 7.90 1.10
C THR A 14 4.23 6.64 0.32
N MET A 15 3.35 6.13 -0.55
CA MET A 15 3.66 5.01 -1.46
C MET A 15 4.66 5.38 -2.56
N GLN A 16 4.66 6.61 -3.04
CA GLN A 16 5.67 7.09 -4.01
C GLN A 16 7.01 7.46 -3.32
N GLY A 17 6.97 7.69 -2.00
CA GLY A 17 8.10 8.06 -1.18
C GLY A 17 8.99 6.91 -0.71
N GLY A 18 9.70 7.15 0.39
CA GLY A 18 10.68 6.20 0.95
C GLY A 18 10.08 4.86 1.37
N VAL A 19 8.81 4.84 1.79
CA VAL A 19 8.11 3.62 2.21
C VAL A 19 7.90 2.68 1.03
N GLY A 20 7.33 3.17 -0.09
CA GLY A 20 7.15 2.32 -1.27
C GLY A 20 8.46 1.81 -1.86
N LYS A 21 9.49 2.67 -1.93
CA LYS A 21 10.84 2.25 -2.35
C LYS A 21 11.40 1.14 -1.46
N LYS A 22 11.20 1.22 -0.14
CA LYS A 22 11.64 0.19 0.81
C LYS A 22 10.89 -1.13 0.60
N ILE A 23 9.57 -1.07 0.43
CA ILE A 23 8.72 -2.24 0.16
C ILE A 23 9.17 -2.92 -1.12
N GLN A 24 9.33 -2.16 -2.21
CA GLN A 24 9.73 -2.69 -3.51
C GLN A 24 11.10 -3.36 -3.43
N ARG A 25 12.07 -2.70 -2.77
CA ARG A 25 13.41 -3.30 -2.54
C ARG A 25 13.31 -4.61 -1.77
N GLN A 26 12.52 -4.66 -0.72
CA GLN A 26 12.39 -5.87 0.10
C GLN A 26 11.73 -7.02 -0.67
N VAL A 27 10.67 -6.73 -1.44
CA VAL A 27 10.01 -7.70 -2.32
C VAL A 27 10.99 -8.27 -3.34
N ASN A 28 11.83 -7.43 -3.94
CA ASN A 28 12.84 -7.87 -4.90
C ASN A 28 13.87 -8.79 -4.25
N LEU A 29 14.40 -8.42 -3.07
CA LEU A 29 15.34 -9.28 -2.33
C LEU A 29 14.74 -10.66 -2.02
N TRP A 30 13.48 -10.72 -1.59
CA TRP A 30 12.81 -11.99 -1.34
C TRP A 30 12.67 -12.83 -2.62
N ARG A 31 12.35 -12.21 -3.76
CA ARG A 31 12.26 -12.90 -5.05
C ARG A 31 13.61 -13.41 -5.54
N GLU A 32 14.68 -12.61 -5.37
CA GLU A 32 16.06 -12.99 -5.68
C GLU A 32 16.50 -14.21 -4.86
N MET A 33 16.04 -14.32 -3.62
CA MET A 33 16.25 -15.51 -2.78
C MET A 33 15.27 -16.66 -3.08
N THR A 34 14.67 -16.68 -4.27
CA THR A 34 13.76 -17.72 -4.78
C THR A 34 12.45 -17.89 -3.99
N HIS A 35 12.03 -16.89 -3.23
CA HIS A 35 10.73 -16.93 -2.56
C HIS A 35 9.59 -16.49 -3.49
N HIS A 36 8.42 -17.11 -3.32
CA HIS A 36 7.20 -16.72 -4.02
C HIS A 36 6.50 -15.60 -3.26
N VAL A 37 6.60 -14.37 -3.77
CA VAL A 37 6.07 -13.17 -3.11
C VAL A 37 4.89 -12.60 -3.87
N ARG A 38 3.77 -12.38 -3.17
CA ARG A 38 2.62 -11.62 -3.66
C ARG A 38 2.39 -10.39 -2.79
N VAL A 39 2.06 -9.27 -3.41
CA VAL A 39 1.79 -8.01 -2.73
C VAL A 39 0.31 -7.68 -2.94
N PHE A 40 -0.38 -7.37 -1.84
CA PHE A 40 -1.76 -6.95 -1.81
C PHE A 40 -1.82 -5.55 -1.20
N ILE A 41 -2.47 -4.63 -1.89
CA ILE A 41 -2.68 -3.26 -1.42
C ILE A 41 -4.16 -3.05 -1.22
N LEU A 42 -4.54 -2.54 -0.05
CA LEU A 42 -5.87 -2.02 0.22
C LEU A 42 -5.76 -0.52 0.45
N SER A 43 -6.18 0.28 -0.53
CA SER A 43 -6.10 1.75 -0.49
C SER A 43 -7.24 2.36 -1.31
N PRO A 44 -7.75 3.55 -0.96
CA PRO A 44 -8.64 4.29 -1.85
C PRO A 44 -7.92 4.76 -3.12
N ASP A 45 -6.58 4.86 -3.09
CA ASP A 45 -5.78 5.36 -4.20
C ASP A 45 -5.43 4.22 -5.19
N GLU A 46 -5.35 4.57 -6.48
CA GLU A 46 -4.91 3.63 -7.51
C GLU A 46 -3.38 3.61 -7.62
N TYR A 47 -2.82 2.40 -7.69
CA TYR A 47 -1.38 2.21 -7.87
C TYR A 47 -1.09 1.30 -9.05
N CYS A 48 -0.18 1.75 -9.91
CA CYS A 48 0.33 0.96 -11.02
C CYS A 48 1.71 0.39 -10.66
N PHE A 49 1.72 -0.73 -9.92
CA PHE A 49 2.93 -1.49 -9.60
C PHE A 49 2.86 -2.89 -10.21
N ASP A 50 3.96 -3.35 -10.80
CA ASP A 50 3.99 -4.64 -11.46
C ASP A 50 3.92 -5.81 -10.45
N GLY A 51 3.05 -6.78 -10.75
CA GLY A 51 2.80 -7.96 -9.90
C GLY A 51 2.11 -7.67 -8.56
N VAL A 52 1.49 -6.49 -8.40
CA VAL A 52 0.71 -6.10 -7.22
C VAL A 52 -0.78 -6.30 -7.50
N LYS A 53 -1.52 -6.81 -6.52
CA LYS A 53 -2.98 -6.85 -6.55
C LYS A 53 -3.54 -5.74 -5.68
N SER A 54 -4.12 -4.73 -6.31
CA SER A 54 -4.78 -3.61 -5.62
C SER A 54 -6.25 -3.92 -5.36
N TYR A 55 -6.74 -3.45 -4.22
CA TYR A 55 -8.14 -3.44 -3.83
C TYR A 55 -8.49 -2.01 -3.40
N SER A 56 -9.50 -1.44 -4.04
CA SER A 56 -10.06 -0.17 -3.59
C SER A 56 -11.19 -0.42 -2.61
N PHE A 57 -11.35 0.51 -1.68
CA PHE A 57 -12.56 0.64 -0.88
C PHE A 57 -13.04 2.07 -1.01
N ASP A 58 -14.36 2.23 -0.98
CA ASP A 58 -14.98 3.54 -1.10
C ASP A 58 -14.67 4.35 0.16
N SER A 59 -13.66 5.23 0.07
CA SER A 59 -13.42 6.25 1.08
C SER A 59 -14.46 7.34 0.87
N SER A 60 -15.72 7.03 1.18
CA SER A 60 -16.75 8.04 1.37
C SER A 60 -16.35 8.90 2.57
N THR A 61 -15.46 9.85 2.32
CA THR A 61 -14.92 10.86 3.22
C THR A 61 -16.04 11.74 3.80
N SER A 62 -17.26 11.65 3.25
CA SER A 62 -18.47 12.24 3.84
C SER A 62 -18.80 11.71 5.25
N LYS A 63 -18.30 10.53 5.64
CA LYS A 63 -18.45 10.00 7.01
C LYS A 63 -17.25 10.27 7.92
N LEU A 64 -16.05 10.49 7.36
CA LEU A 64 -14.83 10.76 8.14
C LEU A 64 -14.58 12.26 8.39
N SER A 65 -15.16 13.16 7.59
CA SER A 65 -15.12 14.61 7.83
C SER A 65 -15.84 15.06 9.11
N LYS A 66 -16.57 14.16 9.78
CA LYS A 66 -17.20 14.40 11.08
C LYS A 66 -16.29 14.06 12.27
N ILE A 67 -15.03 13.75 12.01
CA ILE A 67 -14.06 13.40 13.04
C ILE A 67 -13.17 14.62 13.33
N PRO A 68 -13.44 15.37 14.42
CA PRO A 68 -12.83 16.69 14.66
C PRO A 68 -11.33 16.68 14.92
N PHE A 69 -10.70 15.51 15.08
CA PHE A 69 -9.28 15.38 15.43
C PHE A 69 -8.32 15.23 14.23
N LEU A 70 -8.82 15.15 12.99
CA LEU A 70 -7.98 15.05 11.78
C LEU A 70 -7.64 16.39 11.12
N HIS A 71 -8.19 17.50 11.61
CA HIS A 71 -7.75 18.85 11.23
C HIS A 71 -6.75 19.36 12.28
N ARG A 72 -5.47 19.07 12.10
CA ARG A 72 -4.39 19.88 12.69
C ARG A 72 -3.64 20.57 11.56
N GLU A 73 -3.66 21.90 11.69
CA GLU A 73 -3.00 23.01 11.00
C GLU A 73 -1.87 22.69 10.02
#